data_AF-A0A6N9AXV9-F1
#
_entry.id   AF-A0A6N9AXV9-F1
#
_cell.length_a   1.000
_cell.length_b   1.000
_cell.length_c   1.000
_cell.angle_alpha   90.00
_cell.angle_beta   90.00
_cell.angle_gamma   90.00
#
_symmetry.space_group_name_H-M   'P 1'
#
loop_
_entity.id
_entity.type
_entity.pdbx_description
1 polymer ?
#
loop_
_entity_poly.entity_id
_entity_poly.type
_entity_poly.pdbx_seq_one_letter_code
_entity_poly.pdbx_strand_id
1 'polypeptide(L)'
;MKEQALLIRMDITEKDGWFVATSKDLDGFVLAHPSEEMLLDDLPSAIKMLIDARYDVNCKVVPSQFGKPKSKAKPPWLVIPAEVESIAIPAIAA
;
A
#
# COMPACT_ATOMS: atom_id res chain seq x y z
N MET A 1 12.03 -5.57 -9.54
CA MET A 1 11.49 -5.50 -8.17
C MET A 1 11.78 -6.74 -7.33
N LYS A 2 12.36 -7.82 -7.89
CA LYS A 2 12.41 -9.14 -7.26
C LYS A 2 13.20 -9.25 -5.94
N GLU A 3 13.91 -8.20 -5.49
CA GLU A 3 14.79 -8.29 -4.32
C GLU A 3 14.66 -7.12 -3.33
N GLN A 4 13.68 -6.22 -3.49
CA GLN A 4 13.56 -5.04 -2.61
C GLN A 4 12.10 -4.74 -2.25
N ALA A 5 11.87 -4.40 -0.99
CA ALA A 5 10.59 -3.88 -0.54
C ALA A 5 10.37 -2.47 -1.13
N LEU A 6 9.14 -2.18 -1.55
CA LEU A 6 8.75 -0.86 -2.06
C LEU A 6 7.90 -0.13 -1.02
N LEU A 7 8.20 1.15 -0.81
CA LEU A 7 7.33 2.04 -0.08
C LEU A 7 6.42 2.78 -1.07
N ILE A 8 5.11 2.62 -0.92
CA ILE A 8 4.09 3.23 -1.78
C ILE A 8 3.32 4.26 -0.98
N ARG A 9 3.33 5.51 -1.47
CA ARG A 9 2.54 6.60 -0.90
C ARG A 9 1.22 6.71 -1.62
N MET A 10 0.16 6.91 -0.86
CA MET A 10 -1.19 7.06 -1.38
C MET A 10 -1.69 8.45 -1.04
N ASP A 11 -2.19 9.13 -2.06
CA ASP A 11 -2.92 10.38 -1.92
C ASP A 11 -4.40 10.04 -1.85
N ILE A 12 -5.03 10.32 -0.72
CA ILE A 12 -6.47 10.11 -0.51
C ILE A 12 -7.15 11.47 -0.46
N THR A 13 -8.16 11.64 -1.31
CA THR A 13 -8.96 12.87 -1.41
C THR A 13 -10.43 12.54 -1.41
N GLU A 14 -11.25 13.41 -0.80
CA GLU A 14 -12.70 13.31 -0.92
C GLU A 14 -13.17 14.15 -2.10
N LYS A 15 -14.00 13.57 -2.97
CA LYS A 15 -14.58 14.23 -4.14
C LYS A 15 -16.01 13.73 -4.38
N ASP A 16 -16.97 14.65 -4.44
CA ASP A 16 -18.37 14.35 -4.74
C ASP A 16 -18.99 13.26 -3.84
N GLY A 17 -18.58 13.19 -2.56
CA GLY A 17 -19.03 12.18 -1.60
C GLY A 17 -18.32 10.83 -1.69
N TRP A 18 -17.24 10.74 -2.48
CA TRP A 18 -16.40 9.55 -2.61
C TRP A 18 -14.99 9.81 -2.07
N PHE A 19 -14.41 8.82 -1.40
CA PHE A 19 -13.01 8.80 -1.04
C PHE A 19 -12.23 8.13 -2.15
N VAL A 20 -11.32 8.88 -2.77
CA VAL A 20 -10.51 8.45 -3.91
C VAL A 20 -9.04 8.38 -3.50
N ALA A 21 -8.45 7.19 -3.65
CA ALA A 21 -7.03 6.96 -3.49
C ALA A 21 -6.32 6.89 -4.84
N THR A 22 -5.21 7.60 -4.94
CA THR A 22 -4.30 7.59 -6.10
C THR A 22 -2.85 7.48 -5.61
N SER A 23 -1.92 7.15 -6.50
CA SER A 23 -0.50 7.14 -6.16
C SER A 23 0.35 7.53 -7.35
N LYS A 24 1.36 8.38 -7.12
CA LYS A 24 2.40 8.67 -8.10
C LYS A 24 3.43 7.54 -8.22
N ASP A 25 3.55 6.71 -7.19
CA ASP A 25 4.44 5.55 -7.17
C ASP A 25 3.81 4.38 -7.96
N LEU A 26 2.48 4.38 -8.12
CA LEU A 26 1.72 3.42 -8.93
C LEU A 26 0.98 4.13 -10.06
N ASP A 27 1.70 4.40 -11.15
CA ASP A 27 1.09 5.01 -12.33
C ASP A 27 -0.12 4.19 -12.82
N GLY A 28 -1.27 4.87 -12.98
CA GLY A 28 -2.55 4.28 -13.33
C GLY A 28 -3.40 3.76 -12.15
N PHE A 29 -2.92 3.80 -10.90
CA PHE A 29 -3.71 3.37 -9.75
C PHE A 29 -4.78 4.41 -9.37
N VAL A 30 -6.03 3.97 -9.39
CA VAL A 30 -7.17 4.72 -8.85
C VAL A 30 -8.09 3.73 -8.15
N LEU A 31 -8.43 4.00 -6.88
CA LEU A 31 -9.45 3.26 -6.12
C LEU A 31 -10.41 4.26 -5.48
N ALA A 32 -11.71 4.00 -5.54
CA ALA A 32 -12.72 4.90 -5.00
C ALA A 32 -13.79 4.13 -4.23
N HIS A 33 -14.11 4.60 -3.02
CA HIS A 33 -15.15 4.03 -2.15
C HIS A 33 -16.02 5.13 -1.53
N PRO A 34 -17.27 4.81 -1.13
CA PRO A 34 -18.18 5.76 -0.49
C PRO A 34 -17.81 6.08 0.96
N SER A 35 -16.88 5.33 1.58
CA SER A 35 -16.38 5.61 2.91
C SER A 35 -14.87 5.47 2.99
N GLU A 36 -14.27 6.25 3.88
CA GLU A 36 -12.84 6.24 4.14
C GLU A 36 -12.35 4.91 4.71
N GLU A 37 -13.16 4.28 5.55
CA GLU A 37 -12.88 2.98 6.17
C GLU A 37 -12.81 1.86 5.13
N MET A 38 -13.84 1.74 4.27
CA MET A 38 -13.85 0.75 3.19
C MET A 38 -12.67 0.93 2.24
N LEU A 39 -12.34 2.19 1.90
CA LEU A 39 -11.18 2.49 1.08
C LEU A 39 -9.88 1.95 1.71
N LEU A 40 -9.72 2.11 3.02
CA LEU A 40 -8.52 1.67 3.73
C LEU A 40 -8.43 0.16 3.88
N ASP A 41 -9.57 -0.52 4.05
CA ASP A 41 -9.64 -1.98 4.15
C ASP A 41 -9.30 -2.64 2.81
N ASP A 42 -9.77 -2.06 1.69
CA ASP A 42 -9.56 -2.62 0.35
C ASP A 42 -8.23 -2.21 -0.29
N LEU A 43 -7.59 -1.13 0.21
CA LEU A 43 -6.35 -0.60 -0.35
C LEU A 43 -5.21 -1.64 -0.49
N PRO A 44 -4.90 -2.43 0.56
CA PRO A 44 -3.82 -3.42 0.48
C PRO A 44 -4.05 -4.46 -0.63
N SER A 45 -5.30 -4.92 -0.76
CA SER A 45 -5.71 -5.88 -1.79
C SER A 45 -5.61 -5.28 -3.18
N ALA A 46 -6.06 -4.05 -3.37
CA ALA A 46 -5.98 -3.35 -4.66
C ALA A 46 -4.52 -3.09 -5.09
N ILE A 47 -3.67 -2.64 -4.16
CA ILE A 47 -2.23 -2.46 -4.41
C ILE A 47 -1.60 -3.80 -4.80
N LYS A 48 -1.90 -4.86 -4.05
CA LYS A 48 -1.39 -6.21 -4.34
C LYS A 48 -1.76 -6.66 -5.75
N MET A 49 -3.03 -6.55 -6.12
CA MET A 49 -3.51 -6.94 -7.45
C MET A 49 -2.77 -6.20 -8.57
N LEU A 50 -2.56 -4.88 -8.42
CA LEU A 50 -1.86 -4.11 -9.44
C LEU A 50 -0.37 -4.49 -9.53
N ILE A 51 0.30 -4.69 -8.39
CA ILE A 51 1.70 -5.09 -8.35
C ILE A 51 1.89 -6.49 -8.95
N ASP A 52 1.07 -7.45 -8.53
CA ASP A 52 1.11 -8.82 -9.03
C ASP A 52 0.93 -8.81 -10.56
N ALA A 53 -0.03 -8.04 -11.08
CA ALA A 53 -0.28 -7.93 -12.52
C ALA A 53 0.84 -7.23 -13.31
N ARG A 54 1.46 -6.18 -12.74
CA ARG A 54 2.47 -5.36 -13.44
C ARG A 54 3.86 -5.97 -13.43
N TYR A 55 4.21 -6.68 -12.35
CA TYR A 55 5.58 -7.14 -12.11
C TYR A 55 5.71 -8.66 -12.08
N ASP A 56 4.61 -9.41 -12.16
CA ASP A 56 4.59 -10.88 -12.06
C ASP A 56 5.30 -11.37 -10.78
N VAL A 57 4.99 -10.70 -9.67
CA VAL A 57 5.58 -10.96 -8.35
C VAL A 57 4.48 -11.03 -7.33
N ASN A 58 4.36 -12.17 -6.63
CA ASN A 58 3.49 -12.28 -5.47
C ASN A 58 4.05 -11.43 -4.32
N CYS A 59 3.27 -10.47 -3.85
CA CYS A 59 3.66 -9.59 -2.74
C CYS A 59 2.66 -9.57 -1.57
N LYS A 60 3.15 -9.16 -0.40
CA LYS A 60 2.37 -8.79 0.77
C LYS A 60 2.38 -7.28 0.91
N VAL A 61 1.21 -6.70 1.18
CA VAL A 61 1.07 -5.25 1.37
C VAL A 61 0.66 -5.00 2.81
N VAL A 62 1.45 -4.22 3.54
CA VAL A 62 1.18 -3.87 4.95
C VAL A 62 1.26 -2.36 5.15
N PRO A 63 0.43 -1.76 6.02
CA PRO A 63 0.60 -0.37 6.39
C PRO A 63 1.97 -0.20 7.08
N SER A 64 2.76 0.77 6.64
CA SER A 64 4.05 1.04 7.29
C SER A 64 3.78 1.68 8.65
N GLN A 65 4.28 1.08 9.72
CA GLN A 65 4.24 1.69 11.06
C GLN A 65 5.37 2.72 11.25
N PHE A 66 6.00 3.17 10.16
CA PHE A 66 7.11 4.12 10.21
C PHE A 66 6.61 5.52 10.54
N GLY A 67 6.75 5.87 11.81
CA GLY A 67 6.50 7.21 12.35
C GLY A 67 5.11 7.35 12.95
N LYS A 68 5.05 7.81 14.19
CA LYS A 68 3.80 8.26 14.81
C LYS A 68 3.11 9.25 13.86
N PRO A 69 1.81 9.09 13.55
CA PRO A 69 1.10 9.98 12.65
C PRO A 69 1.01 11.36 13.30
N LYS A 70 1.93 12.27 12.93
CA LYS A 70 1.91 13.67 13.36
C LYS A 70 1.03 14.55 12.46
N SER A 71 0.41 13.96 11.44
CA SER A 71 -0.40 14.66 10.46
C SER A 71 -1.49 13.74 9.98
N LYS A 72 -2.60 14.30 9.49
CA LYS A 72 -3.71 13.59 8.81
C LYS A 72 -3.27 12.82 7.55
N ALA A 73 -1.96 12.77 7.27
CA ALA A 73 -1.35 11.91 6.26
C ALA A 73 -1.33 10.47 6.77
N LYS A 74 -2.15 9.62 6.16
CA LYS A 74 -2.20 8.19 6.47
C LYS A 74 -0.86 7.53 6.13
N PRO A 75 -0.47 6.48 6.89
CA PRO A 75 0.83 5.85 6.74
C PRO A 75 1.04 5.34 5.31
N PRO A 76 2.24 5.46 4.74
CA PRO A 76 2.55 4.82 3.46
C PRO A 76 2.41 3.30 3.58
N TRP A 77 2.11 2.60 2.48
CA TRP A 77 2.00 1.14 2.43
C TRP A 77 3.33 0.54 1.99
N LEU A 78 3.76 -0.52 2.66
CA LEU A 78 4.95 -1.27 2.33
C LEU A 78 4.55 -2.52 1.54
N VAL A 79 5.10 -2.66 0.35
CA VAL A 79 4.96 -3.84 -0.51
C VAL A 79 6.20 -4.69 -0.38
N ILE A 80 6.04 -5.91 0.11
CA ILE A 80 7.11 -6.86 0.37
C ILE A 80 6.94 -8.03 -0.60
N PRO A 81 7.84 -8.24 -1.56
CA PRO A 81 7.83 -9.45 -2.39
C PRO A 81 7.93 -10.71 -1.52
N ALA A 82 7.19 -11.76 -1.85
CA ALA A 82 7.20 -13.03 -1.11
C ALA A 82 8.62 -13.65 -1.03
N GLU A 83 9.43 -13.42 -2.08
CA GLU A 83 10.83 -13.83 -2.17
C GLU A 83 11.74 -13.14 -1.12
N VAL A 84 11.32 -11.99 -0.60
CA VAL A 84 12.04 -11.19 0.42
C VAL A 84 11.50 -11.48 1.83
N GLU A 85 10.27 -11.98 1.96
CA GLU A 85 9.65 -12.32 3.26
C GLU A 85 10.44 -13.42 4.00
N SER A 86 11.13 -14.32 3.28
CA SER A 86 12.02 -15.33 3.89
C SER A 86 13.34 -14.78 4.46
N ILE A 87 13.72 -13.54 4.13
CA ILE A 87 14.96 -12.90 4.60
C ILE A 87 14.66 -11.86 5.71
N ALA A 88 13.43 -11.35 5.80
CA ALA A 88 13.10 -10.20 6.65
C ALA A 88 12.51 -10.52 8.04
N ILE A 89 12.32 -11.79 8.42
CA ILE A 89 11.74 -12.18 9.72
C ILE A 89 12.85 -12.69 10.66
N PRO A 90 13.74 -11.81 11.13
CA PRO A 90 13.92 -11.74 12.59
C PRO A 90 13.87 -10.32 13.17
N ALA A 91 13.62 -9.27 12.40
CA ALA A 91 13.80 -7.89 12.88
C ALA A 91 12.53 -7.16 13.36
N ILE A 92 11.34 -7.79 13.32
CA ILE A 92 10.06 -7.16 13.72
C ILE A 92 9.45 -7.83 14.97
N ALA A 93 10.09 -8.87 15.53
CA ALA A 93 9.60 -9.62 16.69
C ALA A 93 10.58 -9.63 17.88
N ALA A 94 11.24 -8.50 18.16
CA ALA A 94 12.02 -8.29 19.39
C ALA A 94 11.67 -6.94 20.03
#